data_AF-A0A846Z2M0-F1
#
_entry.id   AF-A0A846Z2M0-F1
#
_cell.length_a   1.000
_cell.length_b   1.000
_cell.length_c   1.000
_cell.angle_alpha   90.00
_cell.angle_beta   90.00
_cell.angle_gamma   90.00
#
_symmetry.space_group_name_H-M   'P 1'
#
loop_
_entity.id
_entity.type
_entity.pdbx_description
1 polymer ?
#
loop_
_entity_poly.entity_id
_entity_poly.type
_entity_poly.pdbx_seq_one_letter_code
_entity_poly.pdbx_strand_id
1 'polypeptide(L)' 'MRGTDWRMTRTTANAQPAAVAYTRTDGAYRLHTLQVFTVTPNGIARNVVFQDPKVFSAFGLPPILE' A
#
# COMPACT_ATOMS: atom_id res chain seq x y z
N MET A 1 3.53 -17.90 -1.66
CA MET A 1 3.66 -16.61 -2.40
C MET A 1 2.30 -16.23 -2.96
N ARG A 2 1.93 -14.93 -3.00
CA ARG A 2 0.58 -14.46 -3.41
C ARG A 2 0.41 -14.25 -4.94
N GLY A 3 1.24 -14.90 -5.76
CA GLY A 3 1.21 -14.75 -7.22
C GLY A 3 1.63 -13.36 -7.71
N THR A 4 1.38 -13.09 -8.98
CA THR A 4 1.75 -11.85 -9.70
C THR A 4 0.59 -10.86 -9.84
N ASP A 5 -0.62 -11.25 -9.44
CA ASP A 5 -1.83 -10.43 -9.59
C ASP A 5 -1.92 -9.38 -8.48
N TRP A 6 -1.26 -8.25 -8.72
CA TRP A 6 -1.24 -7.10 -7.83
C TRP A 6 -1.71 -5.85 -8.56
N ARG A 7 -2.44 -5.00 -7.84
CA ARG A 7 -2.74 -3.63 -8.23
C ARG A 7 -2.21 -2.70 -7.17
N MET A 8 -1.71 -1.54 -7.58
CA MET A 8 -1.22 -0.52 -6.66
C MET A 8 -1.88 0.82 -6.94
N THR A 9 -2.28 1.51 -5.88
CA THR A 9 -2.71 2.92 -5.96
C THR A 9 -1.72 3.80 -5.21
N ARG A 10 -1.60 5.06 -5.64
CA ARG A 10 -0.70 6.04 -5.01
C ARG A 10 -1.46 6.81 -3.92
N THR A 11 -0.77 7.13 -2.84
CA THR A 11 -1.25 8.02 -1.79
C THR A 11 -0.07 8.78 -1.19
N THR A 12 -0.30 9.57 -0.15
CA THR A 12 0.73 10.24 0.64
C THR A 12 0.53 9.96 2.12
N ALA A 13 1.64 9.96 2.87
CA ALA A 13 1.64 9.80 4.32
C ALA A 13 2.55 10.87 4.93
N ASN A 14 2.01 11.87 5.62
CA ASN A 14 2.81 12.96 6.21
C ASN A 14 3.80 13.58 5.21
N ALA A 15 3.30 13.97 4.03
CA ALA A 15 4.07 14.49 2.90
C ALA A 15 5.09 13.52 2.25
N GLN A 16 5.16 12.26 2.69
CA GLN A 16 5.97 11.24 2.04
C GLN A 16 5.18 10.49 0.96
N PRO A 17 5.83 10.09 -0.14
CA PRO A 17 5.22 9.19 -1.12
C PRO A 17 4.81 7.86 -0.48
N ALA A 18 3.63 7.36 -0.83
CA ALA A 18 3.15 6.07 -0.37
C ALA A 18 2.41 5.30 -1.47
N ALA A 19 2.43 3.97 -1.36
CA ALA A 19 1.72 3.07 -2.25
C ALA A 19 0.84 2.11 -1.45
N VAL A 20 -0.37 1.86 -1.93
CA VAL A 20 -1.29 0.89 -1.36
C VAL A 20 -1.34 -0.30 -2.30
N ALA A 21 -0.98 -1.47 -1.80
CA ALA A 21 -0.97 -2.70 -2.58
C ALA A 21 -2.23 -3.52 -2.32
N TYR A 22 -2.85 -3.97 -3.40
CA TYR A 22 -3.98 -4.88 -3.41
C TYR A 22 -3.55 -6.16 -4.13
N THR A 23 -3.97 -7.30 -3.60
CA THR A 23 -3.69 -8.62 -4.17
C THR A 23 -4.98 -9.31 -4.53
N ARG A 24 -4.99 -10.06 -5.64
CA ARG A 24 -6.20 -10.78 -6.04
C ARG A 24 -6.44 -11.97 -5.11
N THR A 25 -7.62 -12.02 -4.50
CA THR A 25 -8.06 -13.11 -3.62
C THR A 25 -9.57 -13.30 -3.81
N ASP A 26 -9.98 -14.53 -4.10
CA ASP A 26 -11.38 -14.90 -4.38
C ASP A 26 -12.05 -14.02 -5.44
N GLY A 27 -11.30 -13.71 -6.50
CA GLY A 27 -11.79 -12.95 -7.64
C GLY A 27 -11.69 -11.42 -7.52
N ALA A 28 -11.47 -10.88 -6.31
CA ALA A 28 -11.40 -9.43 -6.05
C ALA A 28 -9.99 -8.98 -5.62
N TYR A 29 -9.63 -7.72 -5.90
CA TYR A 29 -8.38 -7.13 -5.43
C TYR A 29 -8.56 -6.60 -4.01
N ARG A 30 -8.06 -7.35 -3.02
CA ARG A 30 -8.20 -7.03 -1.60
C ARG A 30 -7.00 -6.25 -1.08
N LEU A 31 -7.27 -5.29 -0.20
CA LEU A 31 -6.25 -4.48 0.46
C LEU A 31 -5.24 -5.38 1.18
N HIS A 32 -3.96 -5.17 0.91
CA HIS A 32 -2.89 -6.01 1.43
C HIS A 32 -1.88 -5.26 2.30
N THR A 33 -1.30 -4.18 1.77
CA THR A 33 -0.32 -3.36 2.50
C THR A 33 -0.45 -1.88 2.15
N LEU A 34 -0.02 -1.04 3.08
CA LEU A 34 0.36 0.35 2.83
C LEU A 34 1.88 0.46 2.97
N GLN A 35 2.54 1.06 1.99
CA GLN A 35 3.98 1.26 1.96
C GLN A 35 4.27 2.75 1.98
N VAL A 36 5.07 3.21 2.94
CA VAL A 36 5.50 4.62 3.04
C VAL A 36 7.00 4.70 2.76
N PHE A 37 7.36 5.56 1.82
CA PHE A 37 8.74 5.68 1.36
C PHE A 37 9.38 6.97 1.86
N THR A 38 10.55 6.84 2.45
CA THR A 38 11.46 7.98 2.61
C THR A 38 12.36 8.04 1.38
N VAL A 39 12.16 9.05 0.55
CA VAL A 39 12.89 9.27 -0.71
C VAL A 39 13.94 10.35 -0.51
N THR A 40 15.12 10.12 -1.06
CA THR A 40 16.27 11.04 -1.09
C THR A 40 16.73 11.25 -2.54
N PRO A 41 17.63 12.21 -2.84
CA PRO A 41 18.18 12.36 -4.18
C PRO A 41 18.88 11.10 -4.73
N ASN A 42 19.39 10.24 -3.85
CA ASN A 42 20.08 9.00 -4.23
C ASN A 42 19.11 7.80 -4.34
N GLY A 43 17.81 8.01 -4.14
CA GLY A 43 16.77 6.96 -4.19
C GLY A 43 16.04 6.75 -2.85
N ILE A 44 15.41 5.59 -2.71
CA ILE A 44 14.62 5.22 -1.52
C ILE A 44 15.56 4.81 -0.39
N ALA A 45 15.60 5.61 0.67
CA ALA A 45 16.39 5.32 1.86
C ALA A 45 15.65 4.42 2.86
N ARG A 46 14.31 4.42 2.85
CA ARG A 46 13.48 3.60 3.75
C ARG A 46 12.14 3.25 3.12
N ASN A 47 11.68 2.03 3.39
CA ASN A 47 10.32 1.57 3.13
C ASN A 47 9.72 1.03 4.43
N VAL A 48 8.63 1.63 4.89
CA VAL A 48 7.84 1.13 6.03
C VAL A 48 6.57 0.52 5.49
N VAL A 49 6.32 -0.74 5.85
CA VAL A 49 5.16 -1.50 5.40
C VAL A 49 4.23 -1.73 6.57
N PHE A 50 2.96 -1.37 6.38
CA PHE A 50 1.89 -1.59 7.33
C PHE A 50 0.94 -2.67 6.81
N GLN A 51 0.56 -3.59 7.70
CA GLN A 51 -0.55 -4.53 7.55
C GLN A 51 -1.55 -4.43 8.71
N ASP A 52 -1.60 -3.26 9.34
CA ASP A 52 -2.46 -3.00 10.50
C ASP A 52 -3.80 -2.40 10.03
N PRO A 53 -4.95 -3.03 10.33
CA PRO A 53 -6.27 -2.51 10.02
C PRO A 53 -6.51 -1.09 10.55
N LYS A 54 -5.96 -0.73 11.71
CA LYS A 54 -6.11 0.62 12.29
C LYS A 54 -5.43 1.67 11.42
N VAL A 55 -4.26 1.35 10.87
CA VAL A 55 -3.55 2.24 9.93
C VAL A 55 -4.34 2.36 8.62
N PHE A 56 -4.87 1.25 8.10
CA PHE A 56 -5.72 1.30 6.91
C PHE A 56 -6.96 2.17 7.08
N SER A 57 -7.63 2.06 8.23
CA SER A 57 -8.77 2.91 8.59
C SER A 57 -8.38 4.38 8.71
N ALA A 58 -7.24 4.70 9.32
CA ALA A 58 -6.75 6.08 9.44
C ALA A 58 -6.48 6.73 8.08
N PHE A 59 -6.13 5.94 7.06
CA PHE A 59 -5.93 6.38 5.68
C PHE A 59 -7.19 6.32 4.81
N GLY A 60 -8.32 5.82 5.35
CA GLY A 60 -9.55 5.63 4.58
C GLY A 60 -9.38 4.68 3.39
N LEU A 61 -8.49 3.69 3.49
CA LEU A 61 -8.19 2.80 2.37
C LEU A 61 -9.38 1.85 2.11
N PRO A 62 -9.87 1.76 0.86
CA PRO A 62 -10.95 0.84 0.56
C PRO A 62 -10.46 -0.61 0.75
N PRO A 63 -11.27 -1.52 1.31
CA PRO A 63 -10.87 -2.91 1.54
C PRO A 63 -10.79 -3.71 0.23
N ILE A 64 -11.45 -3.25 -0.83
CA ILE A 64 -11.49 -3.85 -2.16
C ILE A 64 -11.27 -2.73 -3.19
N LEU A 65 -10.46 -3.03 -4.21
CA LEU A 65 -10.24 -2.18 -5.37
C LEU A 65 -11.00 -2.76 -6.57
N GLU A 66 -11.85 -1.94 -7.18
CA GLU A 66 -12.58 -2.27 -8.43
C GLU A 66 -11.62 -2.32 -9.64
#